data_AF-A0A1I0KF21-F1
#
_entry.id   AF-A0A1I0KF21-F1
#
_cell.length_a   1.000
_cell.length_b   1.000
_cell.length_c   1.000
_cell.angle_alpha   90.00
_cell.angle_beta   90.00
_cell.angle_gamma   90.00
#
_symmetry.space_group_name_H-M   'P 1'
#
loop_
_entity.id
_entity.type
_entity.pdbx_description
1 polymer ?
#
loop_
_entity_poly.entity_id
_entity_poly.type
_entity_poly.pdbx_seq_one_letter_code
_entity_poly.pdbx_strand_id
1 'polypeptide(L)'
;MCPSVSVSSSLVYTAPDGSAYVYQATASGTCVTQTPAPSYPVPRSETRQAGGSTPSAAAQAGSQAARAAILAAGGSCTGWTTTSALVWAAPDSSWHVYDVTVSASCAN
;
A
#
# COMPACT_ATOMS: atom_id res chain seq x y z
N MET A 1 8.17 13.58 22.18
CA MET A 1 7.66 12.83 23.36
C MET A 1 6.15 12.95 23.35
N CYS A 2 5.42 11.83 23.45
CA CYS A 2 3.95 11.81 23.53
C CYS A 2 3.58 11.67 25.02
N PRO A 3 3.21 12.74 25.73
CA PRO A 3 2.79 12.61 27.12
C PRO A 3 1.42 11.94 27.19
N SER A 4 1.24 11.05 28.16
CA SER A 4 -0.08 10.61 28.62
C SER A 4 -0.81 11.82 29.20
N VAL A 5 -2.02 12.10 28.69
CA VAL A 5 -2.87 13.19 29.20
C VAL A 5 -3.84 12.60 30.21
N SER A 6 -3.82 13.14 31.42
CA SER A 6 -4.74 12.77 32.49
C SER A 6 -5.50 14.01 32.95
N VAL A 7 -6.83 13.97 32.87
CA VAL A 7 -7.72 15.03 33.35
C VAL A 7 -8.49 14.49 34.55
N SER A 8 -8.31 15.14 35.69
CA SER A 8 -9.01 14.81 36.94
C SER A 8 -9.97 15.93 37.29
N SER A 9 -11.17 15.56 37.73
CA SER A 9 -12.19 16.47 38.25
C SER A 9 -12.72 15.95 39.58
N SER A 10 -13.06 16.85 40.50
CA SER A 10 -13.67 16.52 41.77
C SER A 10 -14.94 17.34 41.99
N LEU A 11 -16.03 16.67 42.35
CA LEU A 11 -17.29 17.30 42.75
C LEU A 11 -17.52 17.06 44.24
N VAL A 12 -17.71 18.13 45.00
CA VAL A 12 -18.11 18.05 46.40
C VAL A 12 -19.61 18.34 46.50
N TYR A 13 -20.36 17.41 47.11
CA TYR A 13 -21.78 17.56 47.38
C TYR A 13 -22.00 17.60 48.90
N THR A 14 -22.52 18.71 49.41
CA THR A 14 -22.87 18.84 50.83
C THR A 14 -24.36 18.54 51.02
N ALA A 15 -24.67 17.52 51.81
CA ALA A 15 -26.03 17.14 52.13
C ALA A 15 -26.62 18.06 53.23
N PRO A 16 -27.96 18.19 53.30
CA PRO A 16 -28.62 19.09 54.27
C PRO A 16 -28.40 18.73 55.75
N ASP A 17 -27.98 17.50 56.03
CA ASP A 17 -27.66 16.99 57.37
C ASP A 17 -26.24 17.35 57.85
N GLY A 18 -25.48 18.08 57.04
CA GLY A 18 -24.10 18.50 57.33
C GLY A 18 -23.03 17.50 56.88
N SER A 19 -23.41 16.36 56.27
CA SER A 19 -22.45 15.43 55.67
C SER A 19 -21.99 15.91 54.29
N ALA A 20 -20.77 15.56 53.88
CA ALA A 20 -20.22 15.93 52.58
C ALA A 20 -19.68 14.70 51.83
N TYR A 21 -20.00 14.61 50.55
CA TYR A 21 -19.56 13.56 49.64
C TYR A 21 -18.60 14.15 48.62
N VAL A 22 -17.45 13.51 48.41
CA VAL A 22 -16.47 13.92 47.39
C VAL A 22 -16.43 12.86 46.30
N TYR A 23 -16.82 13.25 45.10
CA TYR A 23 -16.75 12.41 43.91
C TYR A 23 -15.52 12.80 43.10
N GLN A 24 -14.65 11.85 42.82
CA GLN A 24 -13.48 12.05 41.97
C GLN A 24 -13.65 11.27 40.67
N ALA A 25 -13.39 11.93 39.55
CA ALA A 25 -13.37 11.32 38.23
C ALA A 25 -12.03 11.61 37.57
N THR A 26 -11.37 10.57 37.06
CA THR A 26 -10.13 10.70 36.31
C THR A 26 -10.32 10.05 34.94
N ALA A 27 -10.12 10.83 33.89
CA ALA A 27 -10.03 10.35 32.52
C ALA A 27 -8.57 10.35 32.08
N SER A 28 -8.10 9.23 31.55
CA SER A 28 -6.74 9.09 31.02
C SER A 28 -6.78 8.75 29.53
N GLY A 29 -5.88 9.37 28.76
CA GLY A 29 -5.69 9.10 27.34
C GLY A 29 -4.20 9.00 27.02
N THR A 30 -3.84 8.02 26.20
CA THR A 30 -2.50 7.90 25.64
C THR A 30 -2.52 8.35 24.19
N CYS A 31 -1.66 9.31 23.84
CA CYS A 31 -1.38 9.56 22.43
C CYS A 31 -0.64 8.36 21.84
N VAL A 32 -1.23 7.75 20.81
CA VAL A 32 -0.54 6.77 19.98
C VAL A 32 0.30 7.50 18.93
N THR A 33 1.56 7.10 18.79
CA THR A 33 2.40 7.57 17.70
C THR A 33 1.84 7.05 16.37
N GLN A 34 1.53 7.95 15.43
CA GLN A 34 1.10 7.56 14.09
C GLN A 34 2.29 6.90 13.36
N THR A 35 2.11 5.67 12.89
CA THR A 35 3.08 5.03 11.99
C THR A 35 3.20 5.87 10.71
N PRO A 36 4.40 6.23 10.25
CA PRO A 36 4.59 6.95 8.99
C PRO A 36 3.93 6.19 7.83
N ALA A 37 3.31 6.92 6.90
CA ALA A 37 2.77 6.32 5.69
C ALA A 37 3.90 5.59 4.90
N PRO A 38 3.62 4.42 4.32
CA PRO A 38 4.60 3.73 3.48
C PRO A 38 4.96 4.62 2.29
N SER A 39 6.26 4.77 2.02
CA SER A 39 6.79 5.49 0.87
C SER A 39 7.32 4.52 -0.18
N TYR A 40 7.19 4.90 -1.46
CA TYR A 40 7.62 4.10 -2.61
C TYR A 40 8.58 4.91 -3.49
N PRO A 41 9.81 5.21 -3.02
CA PRO A 41 10.71 6.13 -3.70
C PRO A 41 11.47 5.50 -4.87
N VAL A 42 11.48 4.17 -5.01
CA VAL A 42 12.33 3.48 -5.98
C VAL A 42 11.54 3.17 -7.25
N PRO A 43 11.75 3.91 -8.36
CA PRO A 43 11.17 3.52 -9.64
C PRO A 43 11.85 2.24 -10.14
N ARG A 44 11.05 1.26 -10.58
CA ARG A 44 11.50 0.03 -11.24
C ARG A 44 10.77 -0.12 -12.55
N SER A 45 11.49 -0.56 -13.59
CA SER A 45 10.93 -0.83 -14.91
C SER A 45 11.59 -2.08 -15.47
N GLU A 46 10.79 -2.97 -16.03
CA GLU A 46 11.23 -4.25 -16.60
C GLU A 46 10.51 -4.52 -17.90
N THR A 47 11.25 -4.98 -18.91
CA THR A 47 10.70 -5.38 -20.21
C THR A 47 10.87 -6.87 -20.41
N ARG A 48 9.80 -7.55 -20.78
CA ARG A 48 9.79 -8.98 -21.11
C ARG A 48 9.05 -9.24 -22.40
N GLN A 49 9.63 -10.09 -23.22
CA GLN A 49 8.99 -10.61 -24.41
C GLN A 49 8.18 -11.85 -24.07
N ALA A 50 6.95 -11.93 -24.58
CA ALA A 50 6.10 -13.11 -24.42
C ALA A 50 5.22 -13.35 -25.65
N GLY A 51 4.88 -14.63 -25.85
CA GLY A 51 4.03 -15.08 -26.94
C GLY A 51 2.67 -15.59 -26.48
N GLY A 52 1.69 -15.57 -27.37
CA GLY A 52 0.36 -16.10 -27.11
C GLY A 52 -0.48 -16.26 -28.38
N SER A 53 -1.52 -17.09 -28.30
CA SER A 53 -2.45 -17.34 -29.41
C SER A 53 -3.33 -16.12 -29.75
N THR A 54 -3.40 -15.12 -28.88
CA THR A 54 -4.03 -13.83 -29.13
C THR A 54 -3.11 -12.69 -28.70
N PRO A 55 -3.29 -11.47 -29.24
CA PRO A 55 -2.56 -10.28 -28.79
C PRO A 55 -2.67 -10.03 -27.28
N SER A 56 -3.87 -10.21 -26.72
CA SER A 56 -4.13 -10.02 -25.29
C SER A 56 -3.44 -11.08 -24.43
N ALA A 57 -3.41 -12.34 -24.87
CA ALA A 57 -2.71 -13.40 -24.15
C ALA A 57 -1.19 -13.17 -24.13
N ALA A 58 -0.61 -12.79 -25.28
CA ALA A 58 0.81 -12.46 -25.38
C ALA A 58 1.18 -11.27 -24.45
N ALA A 59 0.39 -10.19 -24.49
CA ALA A 59 0.60 -9.03 -23.64
C ALA A 59 0.46 -9.35 -22.13
N GLN A 60 -0.53 -10.17 -21.75
CA GLN A 60 -0.73 -10.57 -20.35
C GLN A 60 0.41 -11.46 -19.84
N ALA A 61 0.87 -12.41 -20.65
CA ALA A 61 2.00 -13.26 -20.29
C ALA A 61 3.28 -12.42 -20.06
N GLY A 62 3.55 -11.46 -20.93
CA GLY A 62 4.69 -10.54 -20.78
C GLY A 62 4.55 -9.65 -19.54
N SER A 63 3.35 -9.13 -19.28
CA SER A 63 3.05 -8.31 -18.10
C SER A 63 3.31 -9.07 -16.80
N GLN A 64 2.88 -10.35 -16.73
CA GLN A 64 3.09 -11.18 -15.55
C GLN A 64 4.59 -11.47 -15.33
N ALA A 65 5.32 -11.81 -16.39
CA ALA A 65 6.76 -12.06 -16.30
C ALA A 65 7.55 -10.80 -15.88
N ALA A 66 7.25 -9.64 -16.46
CA ALA A 66 7.90 -8.38 -16.11
C ALA A 66 7.56 -7.96 -14.67
N ARG A 67 6.30 -8.11 -14.25
CA ARG A 67 5.87 -7.84 -12.87
C ARG A 67 6.54 -8.75 -11.86
N ALA A 68 6.68 -10.04 -12.17
CA ALA A 68 7.38 -10.99 -11.32
C ALA A 68 8.87 -10.61 -11.16
N ALA A 69 9.51 -10.13 -12.22
CA ALA A 69 10.90 -9.65 -12.17
C ALA A 69 11.05 -8.41 -11.28
N ILE A 70 10.14 -7.44 -11.35
CA ILE A 70 10.14 -6.26 -10.47
C ILE A 70 9.98 -6.68 -9.00
N LEU A 71 9.02 -7.57 -8.71
CA LEU A 71 8.76 -8.04 -7.35
C LEU A 71 9.92 -8.88 -6.79
N ALA A 72 10.61 -9.65 -7.64
CA ALA A 72 11.79 -10.42 -7.25
C ALA A 72 12.97 -9.53 -6.84
N ALA A 73 13.03 -8.31 -7.37
CA ALA A 73 14.08 -7.34 -7.07
C ALA A 73 13.86 -6.54 -5.77
N GLY A 74 12.84 -6.92 -4.98
CA GLY A 74 12.64 -6.53 -3.58
C GLY A 74 11.59 -5.45 -3.36
N GLY A 75 10.66 -5.72 -2.42
CA GLY A 75 9.75 -4.73 -1.85
C GLY A 75 8.29 -4.85 -2.28
N SER A 76 7.43 -4.08 -1.59
CA SER A 76 6.08 -3.80 -2.05
C SER A 76 6.14 -2.72 -3.12
N CYS A 77 5.38 -2.86 -4.21
CA CYS A 77 5.31 -1.85 -5.26
C CYS A 77 3.87 -1.47 -5.60
N THR A 78 3.68 -0.21 -5.98
CA THR A 78 2.41 0.39 -6.35
C THR A 78 2.55 1.24 -7.62
N GLY A 79 1.44 1.79 -8.11
CA GLY A 79 1.45 2.64 -9.31
C GLY A 79 1.83 1.87 -10.58
N TRP A 80 1.41 0.61 -10.66
CA TRP A 80 1.73 -0.27 -11.79
C TRP A 80 1.22 0.31 -13.11
N THR A 81 2.10 0.43 -14.08
CA THR A 81 1.79 0.83 -15.46
C THR A 81 2.36 -0.20 -16.41
N THR A 82 1.67 -0.42 -17.53
CA THR A 82 2.04 -1.43 -18.52
C THR A 82 1.94 -0.85 -19.91
N THR A 83 2.95 -1.09 -20.72
CA THR A 83 2.98 -0.73 -22.14
C THR A 83 3.41 -1.94 -22.93
N SER A 84 2.76 -2.19 -24.07
CA SER A 84 3.02 -3.35 -24.91
C SER A 84 3.21 -2.93 -26.36
N ALA A 85 4.20 -3.51 -27.03
CA ALA A 85 4.45 -3.33 -28.45
C ALA A 85 4.44 -4.70 -29.15
N LEU A 86 3.75 -4.78 -30.30
CA LEU A 86 3.79 -5.98 -31.12
C LEU A 86 5.19 -6.10 -31.73
N VAL A 87 5.85 -7.23 -31.47
CA VAL A 87 7.15 -7.57 -32.05
C VAL A 87 6.95 -8.34 -33.34
N TRP A 88 6.06 -9.33 -33.30
CA TRP A 88 5.79 -10.21 -34.43
C TRP A 88 4.43 -10.89 -34.30
N ALA A 89 3.80 -11.15 -35.44
CA ALA A 89 2.63 -12.02 -35.52
C ALA A 89 2.84 -13.03 -36.64
N ALA A 90 2.39 -14.25 -36.42
CA ALA A 90 2.39 -15.29 -37.44
C ALA A 90 1.51 -14.83 -38.62
N PRO A 91 1.85 -15.17 -39.88
CA PRO A 91 1.06 -14.74 -41.04
C PRO A 91 -0.40 -15.23 -41.01
N ASP A 92 -0.63 -16.39 -40.39
CA ASP A 92 -1.95 -16.97 -40.15
C ASP A 92 -2.64 -16.41 -38.89
N SER A 93 -1.98 -15.48 -38.18
CA SER A 93 -2.42 -14.90 -36.91
C SER A 93 -2.68 -15.90 -35.80
N SER A 94 -2.12 -17.12 -35.88
CA SER A 94 -2.28 -18.16 -34.85
C SER A 94 -1.41 -17.89 -33.61
N TRP A 95 -0.38 -17.04 -33.74
CA TRP A 95 0.56 -16.69 -32.68
C TRP A 95 1.02 -15.25 -32.78
N HIS A 96 1.16 -14.61 -31.62
CA HIS A 96 1.59 -13.23 -31.48
C HIS A 96 2.71 -13.15 -30.45
N VAL A 97 3.67 -12.26 -30.67
CA VAL A 97 4.78 -11.99 -29.77
C VAL A 97 4.80 -10.50 -29.48
N TYR A 98 4.79 -10.16 -28.19
CA TYR A 98 4.79 -8.79 -27.71
C TYR A 98 5.98 -8.56 -26.79
N ASP A 99 6.57 -7.38 -26.90
CA ASP A 99 7.42 -6.80 -25.86
C ASP A 99 6.53 -6.03 -24.91
N VAL A 100 6.65 -6.34 -23.63
CA VAL A 100 5.82 -5.74 -22.58
C VAL A 100 6.72 -5.14 -21.53
N THR A 101 6.61 -3.83 -21.36
CA THR A 101 7.29 -3.06 -20.32
C THR A 101 6.32 -2.79 -19.18
N VAL A 102 6.70 -3.17 -17.97
CA VAL A 102 5.97 -2.86 -16.74
C VAL A 102 6.82 -1.90 -15.93
N SER A 103 6.21 -0.85 -15.38
CA SER A 103 6.86 0.08 -14.46
C SER A 103 6.05 0.26 -13.19
N ALA A 104 6.73 0.42 -12.06
CA ALA A 104 6.12 0.64 -10.75
C ALA A 104 7.06 1.42 -9.83
N SER A 105 6.47 1.98 -8.77
CA SER A 105 7.22 2.58 -7.66
C SER A 105 7.25 1.60 -6.50
N CYS A 106 8.43 1.22 -6.04
CA CYS A 106 8.66 0.23 -5.00
C CYS A 106 9.15 0.86 -3.70
N ALA A 107 8.87 0.20 -2.58
CA ALA A 107 9.50 0.48 -1.30
C ALA A 107 11.01 0.17 -1.37
N ASN A 108 11.80 0.85 -0.53
CA ASN A 108 13.23 0.56 -0.37
C ASN A 108 13.45 -0.81 0.27
#